data_AF-A0A0K8SL45-F1
#
_entry.id   AF-A0A0K8SL45-F1
#
_cell.length_a   1.000
_cell.length_b   1.000
_cell.length_c   1.000
_cell.angle_alpha   90.00
_cell.angle_beta   90.00
_cell.angle_gamma   90.00
#
_symmetry.space_group_name_H-M   'P 1'
#
loop_
_entity.id
_entity.type
_entity.pdbx_description
1 polymer ?
#
loop_
_entity_poly.entity_id
_entity_poly.type
_entity_poly.pdbx_seq_one_letter_code
_entity_poly.pdbx_strand_id
1 'polypeptide(L)'
;NGEPIGSWELGGLLMFRKPVLDKKFAIWLTALGPDCYTLTKSRVGDVKPAWRSVFNPKTLTAGIPWDEILDSKKVNLKELQETLLLSYSAKRPDIINIYPIASPALSGLGGGFRVVNVEQRSSQLVPICIQLVMYCQAAPKHYSSFTTAIDSLGGPEVFLFLFARVVDMGGNAIEQAQALELFLRLVHLEPQLAQDAAPLIPLVRHVIETKECSPGPHMLKGILEASCDKPGLITCWADELQVTSQGGDFLLTEPFLITHLVLGPAQAWLDTLPMFLQALLVLLRDDHPHREFNATQLNRAKALDSLLYFCKKRLERIVEDQARLESELSVSLVNVIRGLMTAPPELEHVTKITDYLLLAHPVHATYISHSRSSMYFVLPPKPPSKNKRSKKKLGLFDRSDTHEYALFTHPKAIPLDPSKLAKALANLQIKQNGRRLRTHSSESSQYEVVCDSGIAGSYRGNATDSEPLAEQDDEELSNTSANTYFLACTNQETEDNSARDDSSNETDDDDKFASDPVGYIEEGDDNVTVGLLEVLRDQILVMPDNVAHNALPNVLTPESFIVMANHSNTKITTAVVKVLS
;
A
#
# COMPACT_ATOMS: atom_id res chain seq x y z
N ASN A 1 -21.97 17.21 58.46
CA ASN A 1 -20.86 17.51 57.54
C ASN A 1 -21.43 18.15 56.30
N GLY A 2 -21.64 19.47 56.34
CA GLY A 2 -22.14 20.22 55.20
C GLY A 2 -20.99 20.52 54.27
N GLU A 3 -21.07 20.07 53.02
CA GLU A 3 -20.16 20.54 51.97
C GLU A 3 -20.33 22.07 51.84
N PRO A 4 -19.22 22.83 51.77
CA PRO A 4 -19.32 24.27 51.57
C PRO A 4 -20.04 24.54 50.25
N ILE A 5 -21.00 25.48 50.29
CA ILE A 5 -21.75 25.93 49.12
C ILE A 5 -20.74 26.53 48.12
N GLY A 6 -20.53 25.82 46.99
CA GLY A 6 -19.72 26.26 45.85
C GLY A 6 -18.28 25.74 45.87
N SER A 7 -18.05 24.50 45.42
CA SER A 7 -16.73 24.01 45.04
C SER A 7 -16.49 24.25 43.55
N TRP A 8 -15.39 24.91 43.20
CA TRP A 8 -14.95 25.06 41.81
C TRP A 8 -13.84 24.05 41.52
N GLU A 9 -13.92 23.38 40.38
CA GLU A 9 -12.87 22.49 39.89
C GLU A 9 -12.23 23.13 38.65
N LEU A 10 -10.90 23.15 38.62
CA LEU A 10 -10.11 23.67 37.52
C LEU A 10 -9.16 22.57 37.02
N GLY A 11 -9.32 22.17 35.76
CA GLY A 11 -8.43 21.23 35.08
C GLY A 11 -7.20 21.90 34.49
N GLY A 12 -6.57 21.24 33.51
CA GLY A 12 -5.53 21.87 32.70
C GLY A 12 -6.07 23.07 31.92
N LEU A 13 -5.24 24.10 31.74
CA LEU A 13 -5.58 25.28 30.96
C LEU A 13 -4.45 25.63 30.00
N LEU A 14 -4.79 25.80 28.73
CA LEU A 14 -3.95 26.41 27.70
C LEU A 14 -4.63 27.71 27.26
N MET A 15 -3.90 28.82 27.26
CA MET A 15 -4.41 30.09 26.75
C MET A 15 -3.48 30.65 25.67
N PHE A 16 -4.10 31.22 24.65
CA PHE A 16 -3.44 31.69 23.43
C PHE A 16 -3.61 33.21 23.30
N ARG A 17 -2.61 33.88 22.71
CA ARG A 17 -2.58 35.34 22.53
C ARG A 17 -3.62 35.88 21.55
N LYS A 18 -4.09 35.03 20.64
CA LYS A 18 -5.11 35.35 19.64
C LYS A 18 -6.07 34.16 19.48
N PRO A 19 -7.27 34.37 18.92
CA PRO A 19 -8.16 33.27 18.59
C PRO A 19 -7.50 32.34 17.56
N VAL A 20 -7.27 31.09 17.96
CA VAL A 20 -6.65 30.04 17.12
C VAL A 20 -7.44 28.74 17.11
N LEU A 21 -8.61 28.69 17.75
CA LEU A 21 -9.44 27.49 17.77
C LEU A 21 -10.36 27.46 16.55
N ASP A 22 -9.87 26.86 15.47
CA ASP A 22 -10.69 26.39 14.36
C ASP A 22 -11.05 24.91 14.54
N LYS A 23 -11.81 24.33 13.60
CA LYS A 23 -12.20 22.91 13.67
C LYS A 23 -10.99 21.97 13.71
N LYS A 24 -9.91 22.31 13.00
CA LYS A 24 -8.68 21.52 12.91
C LYS A 24 -7.97 21.47 14.27
N PHE A 25 -7.68 22.63 14.85
CA PHE A 25 -6.99 22.73 16.14
C PHE A 25 -7.85 22.25 17.30
N ALA A 26 -9.17 22.47 17.26
CA ALA A 26 -10.08 21.96 18.27
C ALA A 26 -10.07 20.42 18.33
N ILE A 27 -10.16 19.74 17.18
CA ILE A 27 -10.12 18.27 17.15
C ILE A 27 -8.74 17.75 17.53
N TRP A 28 -7.67 18.41 17.07
CA TRP A 28 -6.31 18.00 17.43
C TRP A 28 -6.06 18.07 18.94
N LEU A 29 -6.46 19.18 19.59
CA LEU A 29 -6.38 19.33 21.05
C LEU A 29 -7.28 18.34 21.79
N THR A 30 -8.49 18.07 21.28
CA THR A 30 -9.40 17.09 21.88
C THR A 30 -8.80 15.69 21.88
N ALA A 31 -8.14 15.32 20.77
CA ALA A 31 -7.50 14.01 20.62
C ALA A 31 -6.27 13.81 21.53
N LEU A 32 -5.66 14.87 22.06
CA LEU A 32 -4.59 14.76 23.07
C LEU A 32 -5.12 14.43 24.47
N GLY A 33 -6.42 14.54 24.68
CA GLY A 33 -7.07 14.26 25.96
C GLY A 33 -7.03 15.44 26.96
N PRO A 34 -7.74 15.29 28.08
CA PRO A 34 -7.97 16.37 29.04
C PRO A 34 -6.72 16.76 29.85
N ASP A 35 -5.74 15.86 29.95
CA ASP A 35 -4.50 16.08 30.71
C ASP A 35 -3.42 16.80 29.92
N CYS A 36 -3.67 17.16 28.66
CA CYS A 36 -2.71 17.91 27.87
C CYS A 36 -2.55 19.35 28.41
N TYR A 37 -1.36 19.65 28.92
CA TYR A 37 -0.99 20.99 29.41
C TYR A 37 0.22 21.58 28.67
N THR A 38 0.74 20.94 27.62
CA THR A 38 1.86 21.46 26.84
C THR A 38 1.71 21.15 25.35
N LEU A 39 2.28 22.02 24.52
CA LEU A 39 2.35 21.88 23.07
C LEU A 39 3.81 21.90 22.57
N THR A 40 4.76 21.77 23.49
CA THR A 40 6.18 21.65 23.18
C THR A 40 6.42 20.41 22.32
N LYS A 41 7.39 20.50 21.40
CA LYS A 41 7.83 19.38 20.59
C LYS A 41 9.21 19.00 21.08
N SER A 42 9.39 17.74 21.37
CA SER A 42 10.52 17.23 22.12
C SER A 42 10.80 15.81 21.68
N ARG A 43 12.06 15.38 21.83
CA ARG A 43 12.43 14.00 21.53
C ARG A 43 11.79 13.00 22.50
N VAL A 44 11.37 13.47 23.68
CA VAL A 44 10.82 12.64 24.77
C VAL A 44 9.62 13.36 25.37
N GLY A 45 8.47 12.68 25.43
CA GLY A 45 7.25 13.22 26.04
C GLY A 45 6.32 13.96 25.09
N ASP A 46 6.54 13.87 23.77
CA ASP A 46 5.58 14.34 22.77
C ASP A 46 4.35 13.45 22.77
N VAL A 47 3.27 13.94 23.38
CA VAL A 47 2.00 13.23 23.40
C VAL A 47 1.43 13.19 21.99
N LYS A 48 1.17 11.99 21.49
CA LYS A 48 0.52 11.80 20.19
C LYS A 48 -1.00 11.83 20.35
N PRO A 49 -1.75 12.42 19.41
CA PRO A 49 -3.19 12.42 19.49
C PRO A 49 -3.77 11.01 19.38
N ALA A 50 -4.65 10.65 20.31
CA ALA A 50 -5.43 9.41 20.26
C ALA A 50 -6.66 9.60 19.38
N TRP A 51 -6.46 9.43 18.07
CA TRP A 51 -7.49 9.70 17.05
C TRP A 51 -8.78 8.91 17.23
N ARG A 52 -8.71 7.69 17.76
CA ARG A 52 -9.88 6.88 18.12
C ARG A 52 -10.93 7.66 18.92
N SER A 53 -10.49 8.48 19.88
CA SER A 53 -11.39 9.22 20.78
C SER A 53 -12.25 10.27 20.07
N VAL A 54 -11.84 10.73 18.89
CA VAL A 54 -12.51 11.80 18.15
C VAL A 54 -13.27 11.31 16.92
N PHE A 55 -13.05 10.06 16.49
CA PHE A 55 -13.78 9.51 15.35
C PHE A 55 -15.22 9.15 15.71
N ASN A 56 -16.17 9.79 15.05
CA ASN A 56 -17.59 9.45 15.10
C ASN A 56 -18.31 10.06 13.88
N PRO A 57 -19.55 9.64 13.55
CA PRO A 57 -20.25 10.13 12.37
C PRO A 57 -20.41 11.66 12.30
N LYS A 58 -20.49 12.34 13.46
CA LYS A 58 -20.61 13.81 13.51
C LYS A 58 -19.30 14.50 13.16
N THR A 59 -18.16 13.99 13.64
CA THR A 59 -16.86 14.58 13.34
C THR A 59 -16.43 14.32 11.90
N LEU A 60 -16.82 13.19 11.32
CA LEU A 60 -16.59 12.91 9.89
C LEU A 60 -17.37 13.85 8.96
N THR A 61 -18.60 14.24 9.35
CA THR A 61 -19.43 15.16 8.56
C THR A 61 -19.22 16.65 8.91
N ALA A 62 -18.37 16.95 9.89
CA ALA A 62 -18.14 18.31 10.36
C ALA A 62 -17.26 19.17 9.42
N GLY A 63 -16.78 18.64 8.29
CA GLY A 63 -15.89 19.35 7.36
C GLY A 63 -14.49 19.60 7.96
N ILE A 64 -13.97 18.60 8.66
CA ILE A 64 -12.62 18.60 9.23
C ILE A 64 -11.66 18.09 8.14
N PRO A 65 -10.50 18.73 7.92
CA PRO A 65 -9.52 18.28 6.94
C PRO A 65 -8.73 17.06 7.46
N TRP A 66 -9.37 15.89 7.49
CA TRP A 66 -8.77 14.66 8.05
C TRP A 66 -7.47 14.25 7.36
N ASP A 67 -7.36 14.42 6.04
CA ASP A 67 -6.15 14.08 5.29
C ASP A 67 -4.93 14.92 5.69
N GLU A 68 -5.16 16.18 6.09
CA GLU A 68 -4.10 17.06 6.60
C GLU A 68 -3.73 16.72 8.05
N ILE A 69 -4.73 16.39 8.87
CA ILE A 69 -4.59 16.18 10.31
C ILE A 69 -3.97 14.82 10.65
N LEU A 70 -4.30 13.78 9.88
CA LEU A 70 -3.82 12.43 10.12
C LEU A 70 -2.44 12.17 9.51
N ASP A 71 -2.03 12.98 8.53
CA ASP A 71 -0.69 12.93 7.96
C ASP A 71 0.27 13.77 8.81
N SER A 72 1.10 13.10 9.61
CA SER A 72 2.07 13.74 10.49
C SER A 72 3.04 14.70 9.78
N LYS A 73 3.25 14.53 8.45
CA LYS A 73 4.10 15.42 7.65
C LYS A 73 3.37 16.71 7.26
N LYS A 74 2.04 16.68 7.16
CA LYS A 74 1.20 17.81 6.75
C LYS A 74 0.64 18.61 7.93
N VAL A 75 0.56 18.03 9.14
CA VAL A 75 0.01 18.75 10.29
C VAL A 75 0.85 19.97 10.65
N ASN A 76 0.36 21.15 10.28
CA ASN A 76 0.95 22.41 10.70
C ASN A 76 0.29 22.91 12.01
N LEU A 77 1.03 22.78 13.11
CA LEU A 77 0.66 23.30 14.45
C LEU A 77 1.39 24.60 14.81
N LYS A 78 2.14 25.18 13.86
CA LYS A 78 3.01 26.33 14.11
C LYS A 78 2.21 27.49 14.71
N GLU A 79 1.05 27.80 14.16
CA GLU A 79 0.19 28.87 14.67
C GLU A 79 -0.23 28.66 16.13
N LEU A 80 -0.67 27.45 16.48
CA LEU A 80 -1.05 27.08 17.85
C LEU A 80 0.15 27.22 18.81
N GLN A 81 1.33 26.82 18.35
CA GLN A 81 2.58 26.81 19.11
C GLN A 81 3.22 28.19 19.29
N GLU A 82 3.09 29.08 18.32
CA GLU A 82 3.58 30.46 18.38
C GLU A 82 2.68 31.34 19.26
N THR A 83 1.39 31.05 19.28
CA THR A 83 0.40 31.86 19.99
C THR A 83 0.21 31.44 21.45
N LEU A 84 0.77 30.31 21.88
CA LEU A 84 0.68 29.83 23.26
C LEU A 84 1.22 30.87 24.24
N LEU A 85 0.34 31.43 25.08
CA LEU A 85 0.66 32.45 26.07
C LEU A 85 1.03 31.82 27.41
N LEU A 86 0.19 30.91 27.89
CA LEU A 86 0.35 30.29 29.19
C LEU A 86 -0.20 28.87 29.20
N SER A 87 0.36 28.06 30.09
CA SER A 87 -0.14 26.73 30.42
C SER A 87 -0.21 26.54 31.93
N TYR A 88 -1.28 25.91 32.40
CA TYR A 88 -1.48 25.52 33.78
C TYR A 88 -1.80 24.02 33.85
N SER A 89 -1.19 23.35 34.82
CA SER A 89 -1.42 21.93 35.09
C SER A 89 -2.00 21.76 36.49
N ALA A 90 -3.13 21.08 36.60
CA ALA A 90 -3.78 20.79 37.88
C ALA A 90 -2.89 19.96 38.84
N LYS A 91 -1.86 19.27 38.32
CA LYS A 91 -0.87 18.52 39.11
C LYS A 91 -0.03 19.43 40.03
N ARG A 92 0.15 20.70 39.66
CA ARG A 92 0.90 21.70 40.44
C ARG A 92 0.12 23.01 40.50
N PRO A 93 -0.88 23.10 41.41
CA PRO A 93 -1.84 24.21 41.43
C PRO A 93 -1.23 25.56 41.84
N ASP A 94 0.01 25.57 42.31
CA ASP A 94 0.73 26.73 42.81
C ASP A 94 1.48 27.51 41.72
N ILE A 95 1.66 26.95 40.52
CA ILE A 95 2.49 27.55 39.47
C ILE A 95 1.75 27.59 38.13
N ILE A 96 1.95 28.68 37.39
CA ILE A 96 1.60 28.80 35.98
C ILE A 96 2.86 29.01 35.14
N ASN A 97 2.88 28.45 33.94
CA ASN A 97 3.97 28.63 32.99
C ASN A 97 3.55 29.68 31.97
N ILE A 98 4.33 30.77 31.82
CA ILE A 98 4.12 31.80 30.81
C ILE A 98 5.19 31.64 29.73
N TYR A 99 4.77 31.50 28.49
CA TYR A 99 5.69 31.37 27.35
C TYR A 99 6.07 32.75 26.84
N PRO A 100 7.36 33.05 26.59
CA PRO A 100 7.76 34.34 26.03
C PRO A 100 7.32 34.48 24.56
N ILE A 101 7.23 35.72 24.06
CA ILE A 101 7.05 35.98 22.64
C ILE A 101 8.41 35.81 21.96
N ALA A 102 8.48 34.95 20.95
CA ALA A 102 9.68 34.86 20.13
C ALA A 102 9.90 36.18 19.39
N SER A 103 11.01 36.86 19.70
CA SER A 103 11.41 38.09 19.01
C SER A 103 12.49 37.77 17.99
N PRO A 104 12.26 38.03 16.69
CA PRO A 104 13.30 37.86 15.67
C PRO A 104 14.46 38.86 15.82
N ALA A 105 14.32 39.89 16.67
CA ALA A 105 15.25 41.02 16.74
C ALA A 105 16.52 40.77 17.58
N LEU A 106 16.64 39.64 18.30
CA LEU A 106 17.79 39.38 19.20
C LEU A 106 18.88 38.48 18.60
N SER A 107 18.68 37.88 17.43
CA SER A 107 19.70 37.05 16.76
C SER A 107 20.78 37.84 15.99
N GLY A 108 20.85 39.17 16.12
CA GLY A 108 21.63 40.03 15.22
C GLY A 108 22.61 41.03 15.84
N LEU A 109 22.82 41.03 17.16
CA LEU A 109 23.69 42.03 17.83
C LEU A 109 25.06 41.49 18.28
N GLY A 110 25.64 40.57 17.51
CA GLY A 110 27.02 40.11 17.71
C GLY A 110 27.60 39.59 16.40
N GLY A 111 28.57 40.31 15.85
CA GLY A 111 29.25 39.92 14.61
C GLY A 111 29.94 38.56 14.74
N GLY A 112 29.78 37.71 13.72
CA GLY A 112 30.68 36.60 13.44
C GLY A 112 30.15 35.18 13.64
N PHE A 113 29.01 34.95 14.30
CA PHE A 113 28.48 33.60 14.51
C PHE A 113 27.03 33.49 14.02
N ARG A 114 26.82 32.91 12.83
CA ARG A 114 25.47 32.48 12.40
C ARG A 114 25.11 31.21 13.16
N VAL A 115 24.43 31.36 14.29
CA VAL A 115 23.77 30.23 14.93
C VAL A 115 22.61 29.81 14.02
N VAL A 116 22.72 28.61 13.47
CA VAL A 116 21.71 27.94 12.64
C VAL A 116 20.37 27.96 13.36
N ASN A 117 19.32 28.45 12.67
CA ASN A 117 17.89 28.45 13.03
C ASN A 117 17.57 28.10 14.50
N VAL A 118 17.66 29.08 15.41
CA VAL A 118 17.07 28.94 16.74
C VAL A 118 15.55 28.85 16.57
N GLU A 119 14.97 27.75 17.00
CA GLU A 119 13.54 27.47 17.01
C GLU A 119 12.74 28.64 17.63
N GLN A 120 12.00 29.41 16.82
CA GLN A 120 11.33 30.65 17.26
C GLN A 120 9.85 30.46 17.66
N ARG A 121 9.42 29.23 17.98
CA ARG A 121 8.04 29.00 18.43
C ARG A 121 7.94 29.23 19.94
N SER A 122 6.98 30.02 20.41
CA SER A 122 6.79 30.33 21.83
C SER A 122 6.75 29.08 22.72
N SER A 123 6.05 28.03 22.29
CA SER A 123 6.00 26.72 22.98
C SER A 123 7.33 25.96 23.11
N GLN A 124 8.36 26.35 22.33
CA GLN A 124 9.69 25.74 22.33
C GLN A 124 10.71 26.58 23.13
N LEU A 125 10.31 27.80 23.53
CA LEU A 125 11.11 28.63 24.42
C LEU A 125 10.90 28.20 25.87
N VAL A 126 11.92 28.39 26.70
CA VAL A 126 11.84 28.09 28.13
C VAL A 126 10.74 28.94 28.77
N PRO A 127 9.73 28.33 29.40
CA PRO A 127 8.65 29.09 30.04
C PRO A 127 9.13 29.76 31.33
N ILE A 128 8.53 30.91 31.63
CA ILE A 128 8.67 31.62 32.90
C ILE A 128 7.65 31.04 33.87
N CYS A 129 8.11 30.31 34.88
CA CYS A 129 7.27 29.79 35.95
C CYS A 129 6.93 30.90 36.96
N ILE A 130 5.65 31.19 37.14
CA ILE A 130 5.17 32.20 38.08
C ILE A 130 4.30 31.54 39.15
N GLN A 131 4.51 31.92 40.40
CA GLN A 131 3.70 31.45 41.51
C GLN A 131 2.34 32.16 41.52
N LEU A 132 1.27 31.39 41.65
CA LEU A 132 -0.10 31.88 41.61
C LEU A 132 -0.51 32.51 42.94
N VAL A 133 -1.20 33.64 42.86
CA VAL A 133 -1.88 34.24 44.01
C VAL A 133 -3.26 33.60 44.12
N MET A 134 -3.41 32.68 45.07
CA MET A 134 -4.66 31.95 45.29
C MET A 134 -5.52 32.67 46.32
N TYR A 135 -6.75 33.05 45.93
CA TYR A 135 -7.74 33.67 46.83
C TYR A 135 -8.52 32.65 47.67
N CYS A 136 -8.35 31.36 47.39
CA CYS A 136 -8.94 30.24 48.11
C CYS A 136 -7.93 29.11 48.28
N GLN A 137 -8.20 28.18 49.20
CA GLN A 137 -7.36 27.00 49.36
C GLN A 137 -7.60 26.04 48.19
N ALA A 138 -6.62 25.91 47.29
CA ALA A 138 -6.63 24.86 46.28
C ALA A 138 -6.16 23.55 46.92
N ALA A 139 -6.97 22.50 46.77
CA ALA A 139 -6.60 21.14 47.11
C ALA A 139 -6.55 20.33 45.79
N PRO A 140 -5.39 19.76 45.41
CA PRO A 140 -5.35 18.91 44.23
C PRO A 140 -6.24 17.68 44.48
N LYS A 141 -7.23 17.48 43.60
CA LYS A 141 -8.02 16.25 43.58
C LYS A 141 -7.35 15.29 42.61
N HIS A 142 -6.79 14.22 43.16
CA HIS A 142 -6.30 13.11 42.36
C HIS A 142 -7.46 12.15 42.10
N TYR A 143 -7.82 11.99 40.84
CA TYR A 143 -8.70 10.91 40.42
C TYR A 143 -7.83 9.68 40.19
N SER A 144 -8.15 8.56 40.86
CA SER A 144 -7.55 7.27 40.56
C SER A 144 -8.06 6.81 39.19
N SER A 145 -7.34 7.18 38.13
CA SER A 145 -7.66 6.73 36.78
C SER A 145 -7.19 5.29 36.58
N PHE A 146 -7.76 4.61 35.58
CA PHE A 146 -7.27 3.30 35.18
C PHE A 146 -5.78 3.36 34.85
N THR A 147 -5.30 4.41 34.16
CA THR A 147 -3.86 4.59 33.88
C THR A 147 -3.03 4.53 35.16
N THR A 148 -3.39 5.26 36.23
CA THR A 148 -2.61 5.21 37.48
C THR A 148 -2.58 3.83 38.14
N ALA A 149 -3.65 3.05 38.01
CA ALA A 149 -3.70 1.68 38.52
C ALA A 149 -2.83 0.74 37.69
N ILE A 150 -2.86 0.88 36.36
CA ILE A 150 -2.02 0.11 35.43
C ILE A 150 -0.54 0.44 35.63
N ASP A 151 -0.19 1.72 35.75
CA ASP A 151 1.18 2.15 36.03
C ASP A 151 1.70 1.55 37.34
N SER A 152 0.84 1.49 38.37
CA SER A 152 1.18 0.87 39.65
C SER A 152 1.38 -0.65 39.56
N LEU A 153 0.77 -1.30 38.57
CA LEU A 153 0.99 -2.72 38.27
C LEU A 153 2.26 -2.98 37.44
N GLY A 154 2.90 -1.93 36.91
CA GLY A 154 4.08 -2.03 36.06
C GLY A 154 3.84 -1.70 34.58
N GLY A 155 2.72 -1.07 34.24
CA GLY A 155 2.44 -0.55 32.90
C GLY A 155 1.79 -1.56 31.93
N PRO A 156 1.55 -1.16 30.67
CA PRO A 156 1.01 -2.03 29.62
C PRO A 156 1.92 -3.23 29.30
N GLU A 157 3.21 -3.15 29.61
CA GLU A 157 4.20 -4.21 29.44
C GLU A 157 3.82 -5.49 30.19
N VAL A 158 3.24 -5.35 31.38
CA VAL A 158 2.79 -6.50 32.19
C VAL A 158 1.66 -7.24 31.49
N PHE A 159 0.77 -6.53 30.81
CA PHE A 159 -0.34 -7.14 30.08
C PHE A 159 0.14 -7.87 28.82
N LEU A 160 1.13 -7.32 28.12
CA LEU A 160 1.83 -8.04 27.04
C LEU A 160 2.51 -9.30 27.58
N PHE A 161 3.21 -9.21 28.72
CA PHE A 161 3.84 -10.37 29.34
C PHE A 161 2.82 -11.43 29.72
N LEU A 162 1.67 -11.05 30.29
CA LEU A 162 0.60 -11.98 30.63
C LEU A 162 0.01 -12.66 29.38
N PHE A 163 -0.21 -11.92 28.29
CA PHE A 163 -0.61 -12.50 27.02
C PHE A 163 0.42 -13.52 26.52
N ALA A 164 1.70 -13.13 26.46
CA ALA A 164 2.79 -14.03 26.07
C ALA A 164 2.87 -15.26 26.98
N ARG A 165 2.60 -15.10 28.28
CA ARG A 165 2.62 -16.19 29.24
C ARG A 165 1.46 -17.18 29.04
N VAL A 166 0.27 -16.70 28.70
CA VAL A 166 -0.86 -17.57 28.35
C VAL A 166 -0.53 -18.41 27.11
N VAL A 167 0.11 -17.82 26.11
CA VAL A 167 0.59 -18.51 24.90
C VAL A 167 1.65 -19.56 25.24
N ASP A 168 2.67 -19.19 26.01
CA ASP A 168 3.79 -20.07 26.43
C ASP A 168 3.32 -21.27 27.28
N MET A 169 2.27 -21.10 28.09
CA MET A 169 1.67 -22.19 28.86
C MET A 169 0.78 -23.12 28.03
N GLY A 170 0.61 -22.87 26.72
CA GLY A 170 -0.26 -23.65 25.85
C GLY A 170 -1.75 -23.45 26.15
N GLY A 171 -2.14 -22.23 26.55
CA GLY A 171 -3.55 -21.87 26.73
C GLY A 171 -4.37 -22.12 25.47
N ASN A 172 -5.66 -22.42 25.61
CA ASN A 172 -6.51 -22.71 24.46
C ASN A 172 -6.76 -21.46 23.59
N ALA A 173 -7.25 -21.64 22.37
CA ALA A 173 -7.46 -20.54 21.42
C ALA A 173 -8.35 -19.40 21.95
N ILE A 174 -9.31 -19.72 22.84
CA ILE A 174 -10.20 -18.72 23.46
C ILE A 174 -9.47 -17.96 24.55
N GLU A 175 -8.71 -18.63 25.41
CA GLU A 175 -7.90 -18.03 26.48
C GLU A 175 -6.83 -17.09 25.90
N GLN A 176 -6.13 -17.53 24.85
CA GLN A 176 -5.16 -16.69 24.14
C GLN A 176 -5.83 -15.44 23.54
N ALA A 177 -7.00 -15.61 22.92
CA ALA A 177 -7.77 -14.50 22.36
C ALA A 177 -8.23 -13.51 23.44
N GLN A 178 -8.74 -14.00 24.57
CA GLN A 178 -9.20 -13.16 25.70
C GLN A 178 -8.04 -12.38 26.33
N ALA A 179 -6.86 -13.00 26.46
CA ALA A 179 -5.67 -12.33 26.98
C ALA A 179 -5.23 -11.18 26.06
N LEU A 180 -5.23 -11.41 24.74
CA LEU A 180 -4.92 -10.36 23.76
C LEU A 180 -6.00 -9.26 23.75
N GLU A 181 -7.28 -9.62 23.76
CA GLU A 181 -8.41 -8.68 23.79
C GLU A 181 -8.33 -7.75 25.00
N LEU A 182 -7.94 -8.28 26.15
CA LEU A 182 -7.76 -7.51 27.37
C LEU A 182 -6.60 -6.51 27.26
N PHE A 183 -5.47 -6.90 26.68
CA PHE A 183 -4.38 -5.98 26.35
C PHE A 183 -4.87 -4.87 25.40
N LEU A 184 -5.51 -5.23 24.28
CA LEU A 184 -5.97 -4.26 23.28
C LEU A 184 -7.01 -3.28 23.83
N ARG A 185 -7.94 -3.74 24.69
CA ARG A 185 -8.90 -2.87 25.36
C ARG A 185 -8.23 -1.89 26.32
N LEU A 186 -7.23 -2.35 27.08
CA LEU A 186 -6.47 -1.51 28.00
C LEU A 186 -5.81 -0.34 27.24
N VAL A 187 -5.16 -0.65 26.12
CA VAL A 187 -4.48 0.33 25.24
C VAL A 187 -5.45 1.42 24.75
N HIS A 188 -6.75 1.14 24.69
CA HIS A 188 -7.77 2.09 24.21
C HIS A 188 -8.51 2.85 25.32
N LEU A 189 -8.19 2.65 26.60
CA LEU A 189 -8.86 3.36 27.69
C LEU A 189 -8.49 4.84 27.72
N GLU A 190 -7.20 5.18 27.58
CA GLU A 190 -6.69 6.54 27.67
C GLU A 190 -5.56 6.79 26.65
N PRO A 191 -5.38 8.03 26.15
CA PRO A 191 -4.33 8.36 25.17
C PRO A 191 -2.91 8.02 25.62
N GLN A 192 -2.63 8.15 26.93
CA GLN A 192 -1.31 7.84 27.51
C GLN A 192 -1.00 6.34 27.39
N LEU A 193 -1.94 5.47 27.76
CA LEU A 193 -1.79 4.02 27.60
C LEU A 193 -1.60 3.60 26.14
N ALA A 194 -2.30 4.25 25.21
CA ALA A 194 -2.13 4.01 23.78
C ALA A 194 -0.71 4.33 23.31
N GLN A 195 -0.15 5.43 23.81
CA GLN A 195 1.20 5.87 23.50
C GLN A 195 2.26 4.95 24.11
N ASP A 196 2.09 4.56 25.37
CA ASP A 196 3.04 3.69 26.07
C ASP A 196 3.06 2.28 25.48
N ALA A 197 1.92 1.80 24.97
CA ALA A 197 1.82 0.51 24.32
C ALA A 197 2.23 0.51 22.83
N ALA A 198 2.33 1.65 22.17
CA ALA A 198 2.74 1.74 20.76
C ALA A 198 4.06 0.99 20.43
N PRO A 199 5.16 1.12 21.21
CA PRO A 199 6.38 0.35 20.99
C PRO A 199 6.23 -1.15 21.29
N LEU A 200 5.16 -1.57 21.97
CA LEU A 200 4.90 -2.97 22.33
C LEU A 200 4.16 -3.74 21.23
N ILE A 201 3.47 -3.06 20.31
CA ILE A 201 2.71 -3.69 19.21
C ILE A 201 3.58 -4.63 18.35
N PRO A 202 4.83 -4.30 17.98
CA PRO A 202 5.72 -5.25 17.29
C PRO A 202 6.02 -6.52 18.11
N LEU A 203 6.09 -6.41 19.44
CA LEU A 203 6.28 -7.58 20.31
C LEU A 203 5.03 -8.45 20.36
N VAL A 204 3.84 -7.85 20.38
CA VAL A 204 2.57 -8.59 20.24
C VAL A 204 2.56 -9.39 18.94
N ARG A 205 2.98 -8.78 17.83
CA ARG A 205 3.14 -9.47 16.55
C ARG A 205 4.08 -10.67 16.67
N HIS A 206 5.23 -10.52 17.32
CA HIS A 206 6.17 -11.63 17.50
C HIS A 206 5.58 -12.78 18.32
N VAL A 207 4.76 -12.48 19.33
CA VAL A 207 4.02 -13.52 20.08
C VAL A 207 3.03 -14.23 19.17
N ILE A 208 2.33 -13.52 18.27
CA ILE A 208 1.41 -14.14 17.30
C ILE A 208 2.14 -15.06 16.31
N GLU A 209 3.38 -14.73 15.94
CA GLU A 209 4.21 -15.52 15.01
C GLU A 209 4.86 -16.76 15.65
N THR A 210 4.73 -16.97 16.97
CA THR A 210 5.29 -18.17 17.63
C THR A 210 4.46 -19.42 17.32
N LYS A 211 5.07 -20.59 17.51
CA LYS A 211 4.43 -21.89 17.20
C LYS A 211 3.36 -22.28 18.23
N GLU A 212 3.49 -21.75 19.43
CA GLU A 212 2.61 -21.97 20.57
C GLU A 212 1.34 -21.12 20.48
N CYS A 213 1.39 -20.03 19.70
CA CYS A 213 0.23 -19.19 19.44
C CYS A 213 -0.74 -19.91 18.49
N SER A 214 -2.03 -19.85 18.82
CA SER A 214 -3.13 -20.39 18.03
C SER A 214 -4.01 -19.25 17.50
N PRO A 215 -3.54 -18.51 16.47
CA PRO A 215 -4.30 -17.42 15.85
C PRO A 215 -5.56 -17.95 15.16
N GLY A 216 -6.69 -17.84 15.85
CA GLY A 216 -7.99 -18.33 15.40
C GLY A 216 -9.06 -17.24 15.31
N PRO A 217 -10.30 -17.61 14.95
CA PRO A 217 -11.41 -16.66 14.74
C PRO A 217 -11.70 -15.76 15.95
N HIS A 218 -11.52 -16.26 17.17
CA HIS A 218 -11.71 -15.50 18.41
C HIS A 218 -10.68 -14.39 18.56
N MET A 219 -9.41 -14.66 18.24
CA MET A 219 -8.33 -13.67 18.32
C MET A 219 -8.51 -12.63 17.21
N LEU A 220 -8.89 -13.06 16.00
CA LEU A 220 -9.23 -12.17 14.90
C LEU A 220 -10.39 -11.22 15.27
N LYS A 221 -11.45 -11.75 15.89
CA LYS A 221 -12.55 -10.95 16.42
C LYS A 221 -12.05 -9.90 17.41
N GLY A 222 -11.22 -10.27 18.38
CA GLY A 222 -10.65 -9.34 19.35
C GLY A 222 -9.86 -8.20 18.70
N ILE A 223 -9.03 -8.51 17.70
CA ILE A 223 -8.25 -7.50 16.95
C ILE A 223 -9.17 -6.57 16.14
N LEU A 224 -10.17 -7.12 15.44
CA LEU A 224 -11.10 -6.32 14.64
C LEU A 224 -12.00 -5.43 15.50
N GLU A 225 -12.47 -5.93 16.64
CA GLU A 225 -13.23 -5.11 17.61
C GLU A 225 -12.38 -4.00 18.22
N ALA A 226 -11.10 -4.27 18.46
CA ALA A 226 -10.14 -3.23 18.85
C ALA A 226 -9.80 -2.30 17.67
N SER A 227 -10.00 -2.68 16.42
CA SER A 227 -9.71 -1.82 15.26
C SER A 227 -10.87 -0.86 14.94
N CYS A 228 -12.10 -1.26 15.24
CA CYS A 228 -13.31 -0.50 14.93
C CYS A 228 -13.83 0.34 16.12
N ASP A 229 -14.74 1.28 15.84
CA ASP A 229 -15.42 2.13 16.83
C ASP A 229 -16.32 1.33 17.78
N LYS A 230 -16.93 0.25 17.29
CA LYS A 230 -17.87 -0.61 18.02
C LYS A 230 -17.68 -2.09 17.68
N PRO A 231 -18.03 -3.01 18.59
CA PRO A 231 -17.97 -4.45 18.32
C PRO A 231 -19.06 -4.89 17.34
N GLY A 232 -18.94 -6.13 16.83
CA GLY A 232 -19.95 -6.77 16.00
C GLY A 232 -19.62 -6.91 14.51
N LEU A 233 -18.40 -6.60 14.08
CA LEU A 233 -17.95 -6.93 12.71
C LEU A 233 -17.89 -8.46 12.51
N ILE A 234 -17.46 -9.18 13.55
CA ILE A 234 -17.61 -10.63 13.68
C ILE A 234 -18.57 -10.88 14.85
N THR A 235 -19.61 -11.66 14.61
CA THR A 235 -20.62 -12.03 15.61
C THR A 235 -20.55 -13.52 15.90
N CYS A 236 -20.92 -13.90 17.13
CA CYS A 236 -21.10 -15.30 17.50
C CYS A 236 -22.58 -15.64 17.39
N TRP A 237 -22.91 -16.60 16.54
CA TRP A 237 -24.25 -17.12 16.38
C TRP A 237 -24.23 -18.64 16.48
N ALA A 238 -24.99 -19.21 17.41
CA ALA A 238 -25.03 -20.66 17.68
C ALA A 238 -23.64 -21.30 17.90
N ASP A 239 -22.78 -20.62 18.68
CA ASP A 239 -21.38 -20.99 18.94
C ASP A 239 -20.44 -20.96 17.72
N GLU A 240 -20.91 -20.49 16.56
CA GLU A 240 -20.09 -20.24 15.38
C GLU A 240 -19.83 -18.75 15.16
N LEU A 241 -18.59 -18.41 14.85
CA LEU A 241 -18.20 -17.04 14.51
C LEU A 241 -18.42 -16.77 13.03
N GLN A 242 -19.15 -15.71 12.72
CA GLN A 242 -19.47 -15.29 11.35
C GLN A 242 -19.29 -13.79 11.16
N VAL A 243 -18.90 -13.39 9.95
CA VAL A 243 -18.80 -11.97 9.58
C VAL A 243 -20.20 -11.41 9.33
N THR A 244 -20.46 -10.21 9.84
CA THR A 244 -21.75 -9.54 9.70
C THR A 244 -22.01 -9.13 8.24
N SER A 245 -22.85 -9.89 7.55
CA SER A 245 -23.16 -9.67 6.13
C SER A 245 -24.03 -8.43 5.85
N GLN A 246 -24.83 -7.95 6.83
CA GLN A 246 -25.77 -6.83 6.63
C GLN A 246 -25.83 -5.91 7.86
N GLY A 247 -25.88 -4.58 7.64
CA GLY A 247 -26.41 -3.63 8.62
C GLY A 247 -25.44 -3.02 9.65
N GLY A 248 -24.13 -3.03 9.39
CA GLY A 248 -23.15 -2.45 10.31
C GLY A 248 -22.40 -1.24 9.71
N ASP A 249 -22.70 -0.04 10.22
CA ASP A 249 -21.96 1.18 9.90
C ASP A 249 -20.71 1.26 10.79
N PHE A 250 -19.68 0.49 10.48
CA PHE A 250 -18.46 0.41 11.29
C PHE A 250 -17.43 1.45 10.83
N LEU A 251 -16.82 2.14 11.79
CA LEU A 251 -15.72 3.07 11.54
C LEU A 251 -14.40 2.41 11.90
N LEU A 252 -13.47 2.38 10.95
CA LEU A 252 -12.13 1.89 11.20
C LEU A 252 -11.32 2.98 11.92
N THR A 253 -11.12 2.81 13.22
CA THR A 253 -10.45 3.81 14.09
C THR A 253 -8.96 3.57 14.23
N GLU A 254 -8.53 2.30 14.27
CA GLU A 254 -7.15 1.89 14.54
C GLU A 254 -6.64 0.95 13.43
N PRO A 255 -6.40 1.46 12.21
CA PRO A 255 -6.03 0.64 11.06
C PRO A 255 -4.65 -0.03 11.19
N PHE A 256 -3.76 0.51 12.02
CA PHE A 256 -2.43 -0.05 12.27
C PHE A 256 -2.48 -1.39 13.00
N LEU A 257 -3.50 -1.64 13.82
CA LEU A 257 -3.67 -2.96 14.46
C LEU A 257 -3.90 -4.05 13.41
N ILE A 258 -4.69 -3.75 12.37
CA ILE A 258 -4.91 -4.67 11.24
C ILE A 258 -3.61 -4.97 10.52
N THR A 259 -2.83 -3.93 10.18
CA THR A 259 -1.62 -4.12 9.38
C THR A 259 -0.48 -4.74 10.18
N HIS A 260 -0.33 -4.42 11.46
CA HIS A 260 0.72 -4.99 12.30
C HIS A 260 0.39 -6.38 12.86
N LEU A 261 -0.85 -6.63 13.27
CA LEU A 261 -1.23 -7.87 13.98
C LEU A 261 -1.88 -8.93 13.09
N VAL A 262 -2.45 -8.55 11.94
CA VAL A 262 -3.06 -9.49 10.99
C VAL A 262 -2.25 -9.59 9.71
N LEU A 263 -2.11 -8.50 8.95
CA LEU A 263 -1.43 -8.54 7.65
C LEU A 263 0.09 -8.75 7.77
N GLY A 264 0.72 -8.19 8.81
CA GLY A 264 2.13 -8.37 9.10
C GLY A 264 2.50 -9.86 9.26
N PRO A 265 1.88 -10.56 10.22
CA PRO A 265 2.03 -12.00 10.42
C PRO A 265 0.99 -12.81 9.62
N ALA A 266 0.62 -12.40 8.39
CA ALA A 266 -0.48 -13.03 7.64
C ALA A 266 -0.34 -14.55 7.42
N GLN A 267 0.89 -15.08 7.48
CA GLN A 267 1.12 -16.54 7.42
C GLN A 267 0.60 -17.28 8.65
N ALA A 268 0.56 -16.63 9.81
CA ALA A 268 -0.03 -17.19 11.02
C ALA A 268 -1.56 -17.28 10.89
N TRP A 269 -2.18 -16.43 10.06
CA TRP A 269 -3.64 -16.31 9.93
C TRP A 269 -4.24 -17.07 8.75
N LEU A 270 -3.51 -17.98 8.10
CA LEU A 270 -3.97 -18.63 6.86
C LEU A 270 -5.35 -19.28 6.98
N ASP A 271 -5.61 -19.99 8.09
CA ASP A 271 -6.89 -20.70 8.32
C ASP A 271 -8.08 -19.75 8.47
N THR A 272 -7.84 -18.50 8.89
CA THR A 272 -8.88 -17.50 9.15
C THR A 272 -8.81 -16.32 8.18
N LEU A 273 -7.91 -16.38 7.20
CA LEU A 273 -7.78 -15.42 6.11
C LEU A 273 -9.10 -15.20 5.35
N PRO A 274 -9.93 -16.22 5.04
CA PRO A 274 -11.22 -15.99 4.38
C PRO A 274 -12.14 -15.07 5.21
N MET A 275 -12.23 -15.33 6.51
CA MET A 275 -13.04 -14.54 7.45
C MET A 275 -12.51 -13.11 7.56
N PHE A 276 -11.20 -12.93 7.60
CA PHE A 276 -10.58 -11.61 7.62
C PHE A 276 -10.84 -10.82 6.34
N LEU A 277 -10.65 -11.43 5.16
CA LEU A 277 -10.90 -10.77 3.87
C LEU A 277 -12.38 -10.39 3.75
N GLN A 278 -13.30 -11.27 4.16
CA GLN A 278 -14.73 -10.96 4.19
C GLN A 278 -15.05 -9.78 5.12
N ALA A 279 -14.39 -9.69 6.29
CA ALA A 279 -14.55 -8.55 7.19
C ALA A 279 -14.05 -7.23 6.56
N LEU A 280 -12.94 -7.25 5.83
CA LEU A 280 -12.48 -6.07 5.07
C LEU A 280 -13.45 -5.69 3.95
N LEU A 281 -14.02 -6.67 3.24
CA LEU A 281 -15.04 -6.41 2.21
C LEU A 281 -16.30 -5.76 2.79
N VAL A 282 -16.70 -6.10 4.03
CA VAL A 282 -17.80 -5.41 4.73
C VAL A 282 -17.48 -3.95 5.02
N LEU A 283 -16.23 -3.62 5.35
CA LEU A 283 -15.79 -2.23 5.58
C LEU A 283 -15.66 -1.42 4.29
N LEU A 284 -15.43 -2.10 3.16
CA LEU A 284 -15.15 -1.54 1.84
C LEU A 284 -16.31 -1.69 0.83
N ARG A 285 -17.47 -2.19 1.24
CA ARG A 285 -18.65 -2.35 0.36
C ARG A 285 -19.12 -1.01 -0.17
N ASP A 286 -19.64 -1.03 -1.40
CA ASP A 286 -20.02 0.17 -2.14
C ASP A 286 -21.18 0.95 -1.49
N ASP A 287 -22.04 0.26 -0.76
CA ASP A 287 -23.16 0.84 0.00
C ASP A 287 -22.78 1.28 1.43
N HIS A 288 -21.52 1.15 1.85
CA HIS A 288 -21.10 1.52 3.20
C HIS A 288 -21.06 3.06 3.37
N PRO A 289 -21.73 3.65 4.38
CA PRO A 289 -21.81 5.11 4.54
C PRO A 289 -20.44 5.76 4.82
N HIS A 290 -19.49 4.99 5.32
CA HIS A 290 -18.12 5.44 5.63
C HIS A 290 -17.05 4.71 4.80
N ARG A 291 -17.40 4.18 3.63
CA ARG A 291 -16.49 3.43 2.74
C ARG A 291 -15.17 4.17 2.49
N GLU A 292 -15.27 5.42 2.02
CA GLU A 292 -14.11 6.25 1.67
C GLU A 292 -13.20 6.47 2.86
N PHE A 293 -13.78 6.81 4.02
CA PHE A 293 -13.01 6.97 5.25
C PHE A 293 -12.27 5.67 5.63
N ASN A 294 -12.95 4.53 5.60
CA ASN A 294 -12.35 3.23 5.93
C ASN A 294 -11.23 2.86 4.96
N ALA A 295 -11.41 3.10 3.65
CA ALA A 295 -10.40 2.89 2.63
C ALA A 295 -9.16 3.78 2.88
N THR A 296 -9.37 5.07 3.15
CA THR A 296 -8.27 6.01 3.47
C THR A 296 -7.53 5.61 4.74
N GLN A 297 -8.21 5.10 5.78
CA GLN A 297 -7.56 4.60 6.99
C GLN A 297 -6.68 3.37 6.70
N LEU A 298 -7.17 2.42 5.89
CA LEU A 298 -6.39 1.24 5.49
C LEU A 298 -5.17 1.64 4.63
N ASN A 299 -5.35 2.57 3.68
CA ASN A 299 -4.25 3.07 2.85
C ASN A 299 -3.21 3.82 3.70
N ARG A 300 -3.63 4.63 4.66
CA ARG A 300 -2.75 5.29 5.65
C ARG A 300 -1.92 4.28 6.45
N ALA A 301 -2.48 3.10 6.74
CA ALA A 301 -1.76 2.03 7.42
C ALA A 301 -0.92 1.14 6.47
N LYS A 302 -0.87 1.45 5.17
CA LYS A 302 -0.18 0.66 4.12
C LYS A 302 -0.74 -0.76 3.97
N ALA A 303 -2.07 -0.88 4.02
CA ALA A 303 -2.75 -2.15 3.82
C ALA A 303 -2.49 -2.74 2.43
N LEU A 304 -2.49 -1.92 1.37
CA LEU A 304 -2.18 -2.37 0.01
C LEU A 304 -0.78 -3.01 -0.07
N ASP A 305 0.24 -2.32 0.45
CA ASP A 305 1.61 -2.84 0.50
C ASP A 305 1.68 -4.17 1.24
N SER A 306 0.99 -4.27 2.37
CA SER A 306 0.99 -5.48 3.19
C SER A 306 0.29 -6.65 2.50
N LEU A 307 -0.81 -6.40 1.78
CA LEU A 307 -1.52 -7.39 0.98
C LEU A 307 -0.67 -7.86 -0.21
N LEU A 308 -0.07 -6.96 -0.97
CA LEU A 308 0.82 -7.30 -2.09
C LEU A 308 2.07 -8.05 -1.61
N TYR A 309 2.63 -7.67 -0.45
CA TYR A 309 3.74 -8.38 0.17
C TYR A 309 3.34 -9.78 0.62
N PHE A 310 2.13 -9.96 1.16
CA PHE A 310 1.58 -11.28 1.45
C PHE A 310 1.48 -12.14 0.18
N CYS A 311 0.94 -11.59 -0.91
CA CYS A 311 0.88 -12.28 -2.20
C CYS A 311 2.28 -12.69 -2.68
N LYS A 312 3.25 -11.77 -2.60
CA LYS A 312 4.66 -12.03 -2.97
C LYS A 312 5.25 -13.18 -2.16
N LYS A 313 5.11 -13.16 -0.83
CA LYS A 313 5.60 -14.25 0.04
C LYS A 313 4.98 -15.59 -0.27
N ARG A 314 3.70 -15.58 -0.69
CA ARG A 314 3.01 -16.82 -1.08
C ARG A 314 3.54 -17.35 -2.41
N LEU A 315 3.81 -16.48 -3.38
CA LEU A 315 4.49 -16.83 -4.63
C LEU A 315 5.83 -17.53 -4.37
N GLU A 316 6.67 -16.96 -3.50
CA GLU A 316 7.98 -17.54 -3.13
C GLU A 316 7.83 -18.95 -2.52
N ARG A 317 6.86 -19.15 -1.63
CA ARG A 317 6.61 -20.47 -1.00
C ARG A 317 6.04 -21.52 -1.95
N ILE A 318 5.30 -21.13 -2.98
CA ILE A 318 4.74 -22.09 -3.95
C ILE A 318 5.86 -22.78 -4.74
N VAL A 319 6.97 -22.09 -4.96
CA VAL A 319 8.20 -22.67 -5.56
C VAL A 319 8.78 -23.78 -4.66
N GLU A 320 8.60 -23.68 -3.34
CA GLU A 320 9.19 -24.60 -2.34
C GLU A 320 8.24 -25.73 -1.91
N ASP A 321 6.93 -25.47 -1.75
CA ASP A 321 6.02 -26.32 -0.96
C ASP A 321 4.66 -26.63 -1.65
N GLN A 322 4.48 -26.27 -2.93
CA GLN A 322 3.31 -26.58 -3.79
C GLN A 322 1.90 -26.19 -3.26
N ALA A 323 1.77 -25.52 -2.12
CA ALA A 323 0.48 -25.14 -1.54
C ALA A 323 -0.08 -23.83 -2.13
N ARG A 324 -1.09 -23.95 -3.02
CA ARG A 324 -1.71 -22.83 -3.75
C ARG A 324 -2.76 -22.08 -2.94
N LEU A 325 -3.12 -20.88 -3.39
CA LEU A 325 -4.29 -20.16 -2.90
C LEU A 325 -5.56 -20.71 -3.59
N GLU A 326 -6.64 -20.89 -2.81
CA GLU A 326 -7.94 -21.28 -3.36
C GLU A 326 -8.53 -20.16 -4.24
N SER A 327 -9.25 -20.54 -5.29
CA SER A 327 -9.82 -19.58 -6.25
C SER A 327 -10.72 -18.54 -5.57
N GLU A 328 -11.56 -18.94 -4.60
CA GLU A 328 -12.46 -18.00 -3.89
C GLU A 328 -11.69 -16.98 -3.04
N LEU A 329 -10.57 -17.40 -2.46
CA LEU A 329 -9.69 -16.52 -1.69
C LEU A 329 -8.96 -15.53 -2.59
N SER A 330 -8.51 -15.97 -3.77
CA SER A 330 -7.89 -15.08 -4.76
C SER A 330 -8.85 -13.96 -5.20
N VAL A 331 -10.12 -14.29 -5.42
CA VAL A 331 -11.16 -13.33 -5.80
C VAL A 331 -11.43 -12.36 -4.65
N SER A 332 -11.58 -12.87 -3.43
CA SER A 332 -11.81 -12.04 -2.24
C SER A 332 -10.65 -11.07 -2.00
N LEU A 333 -9.41 -11.54 -2.16
CA LEU A 333 -8.21 -10.75 -2.02
C LEU A 333 -8.14 -9.61 -3.06
N VAL A 334 -8.37 -9.93 -4.34
CA VAL A 334 -8.44 -8.93 -5.41
C VAL A 334 -9.57 -7.93 -5.16
N ASN A 335 -10.72 -8.37 -4.66
CA ASN A 335 -11.84 -7.48 -4.34
C ASN A 335 -11.49 -6.52 -3.19
N VAL A 336 -10.75 -6.97 -2.17
CA VAL A 336 -10.24 -6.09 -1.11
C VAL A 336 -9.27 -5.06 -1.72
N ILE A 337 -8.32 -5.49 -2.54
CA ILE A 337 -7.38 -4.58 -3.23
C ILE A 337 -8.14 -3.57 -4.09
N ARG A 338 -9.18 -4.00 -4.83
CA ARG A 338 -10.07 -3.10 -5.58
C ARG A 338 -10.76 -2.08 -4.68
N GLY A 339 -11.24 -2.50 -3.52
CA GLY A 339 -11.88 -1.64 -2.53
C GLY A 339 -10.93 -0.58 -1.93
N LEU A 340 -9.63 -0.87 -1.87
CA LEU A 340 -8.60 0.07 -1.43
C LEU A 340 -8.24 1.12 -2.50
N MET A 341 -8.56 0.87 -3.77
CA MET A 341 -8.35 1.86 -4.82
C MET A 341 -9.28 3.04 -4.62
N THR A 342 -8.69 4.23 -4.53
CA THR A 342 -9.41 5.50 -4.37
C THR A 342 -9.93 6.02 -5.71
N ALA A 343 -10.91 6.92 -5.68
CA ALA A 343 -11.37 7.66 -6.86
C ALA A 343 -11.21 9.17 -6.60
N PRO A 344 -10.27 9.86 -7.25
CA PRO A 344 -9.33 9.36 -8.26
C PRO A 344 -8.26 8.41 -7.67
N PRO A 345 -7.70 7.48 -8.47
CA PRO A 345 -6.65 6.59 -8.04
C PRO A 345 -5.34 7.34 -7.74
N GLU A 346 -4.70 6.97 -6.64
CA GLU A 346 -3.34 7.41 -6.34
C GLU A 346 -2.34 6.70 -7.27
N LEU A 347 -1.45 7.48 -7.90
CA LEU A 347 -0.40 6.94 -8.78
C LEU A 347 0.50 5.92 -8.06
N GLU A 348 0.72 6.11 -6.75
CA GLU A 348 1.50 5.20 -5.92
C GLU A 348 0.86 3.80 -5.87
N HIS A 349 -0.47 3.70 -5.75
CA HIS A 349 -1.18 2.43 -5.76
C HIS A 349 -1.08 1.73 -7.13
N VAL A 350 -1.23 2.48 -8.22
CA VAL A 350 -1.07 1.96 -9.58
C VAL A 350 0.34 1.41 -9.77
N THR A 351 1.37 2.16 -9.35
CA THR A 351 2.78 1.76 -9.43
C THR A 351 3.03 0.47 -8.66
N LYS A 352 2.55 0.37 -7.41
CA LYS A 352 2.70 -0.85 -6.59
C LYS A 352 2.06 -2.09 -7.22
N ILE A 353 0.88 -1.93 -7.82
CA ILE A 353 0.21 -3.04 -8.53
C ILE A 353 1.03 -3.44 -9.76
N THR A 354 1.52 -2.48 -10.54
CA THR A 354 2.38 -2.75 -11.70
C THR A 354 3.68 -3.46 -11.31
N ASP A 355 4.36 -2.97 -10.28
CA ASP A 355 5.60 -3.58 -9.77
C ASP A 355 5.36 -5.01 -9.31
N TYR A 356 4.24 -5.26 -8.62
CA TYR A 356 3.85 -6.62 -8.23
C TYR A 356 3.57 -7.51 -9.45
N LEU A 357 2.84 -7.02 -10.46
CA LEU A 357 2.52 -7.79 -11.67
C LEU A 357 3.79 -8.19 -12.45
N LEU A 358 4.77 -7.29 -12.52
CA LEU A 358 6.08 -7.60 -13.10
C LEU A 358 6.86 -8.61 -12.27
N LEU A 359 6.81 -8.49 -10.94
CA LEU A 359 7.46 -9.42 -10.03
C LEU A 359 6.84 -10.82 -10.07
N ALA A 360 5.52 -10.91 -10.21
CA ALA A 360 4.78 -12.15 -10.29
C ALA A 360 4.96 -12.88 -11.63
N HIS A 361 5.55 -12.21 -12.63
CA HIS A 361 5.78 -12.80 -13.94
C HIS A 361 6.82 -13.93 -13.89
N PRO A 362 6.59 -15.07 -14.57
CA PRO A 362 7.54 -16.18 -14.56
C PRO A 362 8.91 -15.77 -15.10
N VAL A 363 9.97 -16.05 -14.32
CA VAL A 363 11.36 -15.65 -14.63
C VAL A 363 11.81 -16.12 -16.02
N HIS A 364 11.47 -17.36 -16.40
CA HIS A 364 11.83 -17.95 -17.69
C HIS A 364 11.16 -17.26 -18.89
N ALA A 365 10.06 -16.53 -18.66
CA ALA A 365 9.31 -15.83 -19.69
C ALA A 365 9.57 -14.31 -19.69
N THR A 366 10.31 -13.80 -18.70
CA THR A 366 10.71 -12.39 -18.60
C THR A 366 11.77 -12.01 -19.64
N TYR A 367 12.66 -12.94 -20.02
CA TYR A 367 13.62 -12.73 -21.10
C TYR A 367 12.99 -13.06 -22.45
N ILE A 368 12.56 -12.03 -23.18
CA ILE A 368 11.97 -12.17 -24.50
C ILE A 368 13.10 -12.30 -25.53
N SER A 369 13.43 -13.53 -25.89
CA SER A 369 14.42 -13.81 -26.92
C SER A 369 13.91 -13.42 -28.32
N HIS A 370 14.82 -13.27 -29.29
CA HIS A 370 14.45 -13.07 -30.70
C HIS A 370 13.79 -14.31 -31.35
N SER A 371 13.71 -15.44 -30.64
CA SER A 371 13.07 -16.65 -31.14
C SER A 371 11.55 -16.53 -31.13
N ARG A 372 10.92 -16.75 -32.30
CA ARG A 372 9.45 -16.76 -32.41
C ARG A 372 8.78 -17.87 -31.61
N SER A 373 9.49 -18.95 -31.31
CA SER A 373 8.95 -20.05 -30.51
C SER A 373 8.84 -19.72 -29.01
N SER A 374 9.54 -18.69 -28.52
CA SER A 374 9.51 -18.27 -27.11
C SER A 374 8.57 -17.08 -26.85
N MET A 375 7.86 -16.60 -27.86
CA MET A 375 6.94 -15.47 -27.74
C MET A 375 5.48 -15.95 -27.73
N TYR A 376 4.80 -15.82 -26.60
CA TYR A 376 3.41 -16.26 -26.43
C TYR A 376 2.39 -15.35 -27.14
N PHE A 377 2.77 -14.13 -27.49
CA PHE A 377 1.92 -13.14 -28.16
C PHE A 377 2.06 -13.13 -29.70
N VAL A 378 2.89 -14.01 -30.29
CA VAL A 378 3.05 -14.11 -31.74
C VAL A 378 1.93 -15.00 -32.33
N LEU A 379 1.04 -14.38 -33.10
CA LEU A 379 0.02 -15.10 -33.86
C LEU A 379 0.67 -16.16 -34.77
N PRO A 380 0.17 -17.41 -34.81
CA PRO A 380 0.69 -18.39 -35.76
C PRO A 380 0.54 -17.87 -37.19
N PRO A 381 1.56 -17.97 -38.04
CA PRO A 381 1.61 -17.29 -39.34
C PRO A 381 0.56 -17.76 -40.36
N LYS A 382 -0.28 -18.76 -40.04
CA LYS A 382 -1.37 -19.25 -40.90
C LYS A 382 -2.55 -19.73 -40.06
N PRO A 383 -3.82 -19.43 -40.46
CA PRO A 383 -4.96 -20.16 -39.93
C PRO A 383 -4.75 -21.67 -40.22
N PRO A 384 -5.23 -22.59 -39.36
CA PRO A 384 -5.09 -24.01 -39.60
C PRO A 384 -5.57 -24.31 -41.01
N SER A 385 -4.68 -24.86 -41.84
CA SER A 385 -5.02 -25.22 -43.21
C SER A 385 -6.28 -26.07 -43.14
N LYS A 386 -7.32 -25.70 -43.89
CA LYS A 386 -8.55 -26.48 -44.00
C LYS A 386 -8.15 -27.93 -44.30
N ASN A 387 -8.15 -28.77 -43.27
CA ASN A 387 -7.92 -30.20 -43.45
C ASN A 387 -8.96 -30.65 -44.46
N LYS A 388 -8.47 -31.16 -45.59
CA LYS A 388 -9.30 -31.78 -46.62
C LYS A 388 -10.22 -32.76 -45.88
N ARG A 389 -11.51 -32.44 -45.84
CA ARG A 389 -12.56 -33.34 -45.35
C ARG A 389 -12.48 -34.63 -46.18
N SER A 390 -11.75 -35.60 -45.66
CA SER A 390 -11.91 -37.00 -46.02
C SER A 390 -13.35 -37.35 -45.67
N LYS A 391 -14.17 -37.57 -46.71
CA LYS A 391 -15.54 -38.07 -46.56
C LYS A 391 -15.45 -39.49 -46.00
N LYS A 392 -15.59 -39.64 -44.69
CA LYS A 392 -16.07 -40.90 -44.10
C LYS A 392 -17.45 -40.67 -43.52
N LYS A 393 -18.42 -41.35 -44.14
CA LYS A 393 -19.78 -41.53 -43.62
C LYS A 393 -19.70 -42.25 -42.27
N LEU A 394 -20.41 -41.74 -41.27
CA LEU A 394 -20.98 -42.56 -40.20
C LEU A 394 -22.29 -41.92 -39.73
N GLY A 395 -23.37 -42.73 -39.68
CA GLY A 395 -24.69 -42.37 -39.16
C GLY A 395 -24.65 -42.18 -37.63
N LEU A 396 -25.47 -41.33 -37.03
CA LEU A 396 -26.91 -41.40 -36.72
C LEU A 396 -27.11 -41.73 -35.22
N PHE A 397 -27.97 -40.94 -34.54
CA PHE A 397 -28.31 -40.84 -33.10
C PHE A 397 -27.36 -39.95 -32.26
N ASP A 398 -27.78 -39.00 -31.43
CA ASP A 398 -29.10 -38.65 -30.85
C ASP A 398 -29.15 -37.14 -30.48
N ARG A 399 -30.36 -36.60 -30.29
CA ARG A 399 -30.71 -35.19 -30.05
C ARG A 399 -30.55 -34.76 -28.58
N SER A 400 -30.45 -33.43 -28.41
CA SER A 400 -30.93 -32.57 -27.31
C SER A 400 -30.11 -32.53 -26.01
N ASP A 401 -29.78 -31.40 -25.37
CA ASP A 401 -30.07 -29.97 -25.55
C ASP A 401 -28.99 -29.14 -24.83
N THR A 402 -28.53 -28.03 -25.41
CA THR A 402 -28.16 -26.79 -24.68
C THR A 402 -28.21 -25.61 -25.65
N HIS A 403 -29.33 -24.91 -25.66
CA HIS A 403 -29.47 -23.55 -26.17
C HIS A 403 -29.38 -22.59 -24.98
N GLU A 404 -28.41 -21.68 -24.98
CA GLU A 404 -28.65 -20.22 -24.87
C GLU A 404 -27.33 -19.44 -24.97
N TYR A 405 -27.45 -18.15 -25.30
CA TYR A 405 -26.42 -17.20 -25.77
C TYR A 405 -26.16 -17.17 -27.28
N ALA A 406 -27.25 -17.03 -28.02
CA ALA A 406 -27.25 -16.30 -29.28
C ALA A 406 -28.24 -15.13 -29.18
N LEU A 407 -27.74 -13.94 -28.85
CA LEU A 407 -28.38 -12.66 -29.18
C LEU A 407 -27.43 -11.53 -28.80
N PHE A 408 -26.55 -11.17 -29.74
CA PHE A 408 -26.26 -9.80 -30.19
C PHE A 408 -25.12 -9.89 -31.19
N THR A 409 -25.47 -9.88 -32.48
CA THR A 409 -24.78 -9.13 -33.55
C THR A 409 -25.23 -9.69 -34.89
N HIS A 410 -25.94 -8.87 -35.66
CA HIS A 410 -25.83 -8.75 -37.12
C HIS A 410 -26.63 -7.50 -37.52
N PRO A 411 -26.12 -6.67 -38.45
CA PRO A 411 -26.22 -7.06 -39.85
C PRO A 411 -24.94 -6.80 -40.69
N LYS A 412 -24.58 -7.82 -41.47
CA LYS A 412 -23.86 -7.77 -42.75
C LYS A 412 -22.45 -7.16 -42.76
N ALA A 413 -21.45 -7.97 -42.38
CA ALA A 413 -20.12 -7.87 -42.97
C ALA A 413 -20.07 -8.72 -44.24
N ILE A 414 -20.17 -8.07 -45.40
CA ILE A 414 -19.85 -8.68 -46.69
C ILE A 414 -18.33 -8.92 -46.69
N PRO A 415 -17.82 -10.11 -47.03
CA PRO A 415 -16.37 -10.32 -47.12
C PRO A 415 -15.83 -9.43 -48.24
N LEU A 416 -15.05 -8.41 -47.88
CA LEU A 416 -14.41 -7.51 -48.82
C LEU A 416 -13.23 -8.24 -49.47
N ASP A 417 -13.31 -8.39 -50.78
CA ASP A 417 -12.31 -9.02 -51.64
C ASP A 417 -11.01 -8.16 -51.66
N PRO A 418 -9.86 -8.72 -51.24
CA PRO A 418 -8.59 -7.99 -51.14
C PRO A 418 -8.11 -7.42 -52.49
N SER A 419 -8.60 -7.97 -53.60
CA SER A 419 -8.30 -7.46 -54.95
C SER A 419 -8.96 -6.09 -55.24
N LYS A 420 -10.09 -5.78 -54.59
CA LYS A 420 -10.77 -4.48 -54.74
C LYS A 420 -10.09 -3.39 -53.92
N LEU A 421 -9.49 -3.74 -52.79
CA LEU A 421 -8.74 -2.82 -51.93
C LEU A 421 -7.40 -2.41 -52.56
N ALA A 422 -6.70 -3.35 -53.21
CA ALA A 422 -5.48 -3.06 -53.96
C ALA A 422 -5.74 -2.11 -55.15
N LYS A 423 -6.87 -2.27 -55.86
CA LYS A 423 -7.29 -1.34 -56.93
C LYS A 423 -7.70 0.04 -56.40
N ALA A 424 -8.31 0.11 -55.23
CA ALA A 424 -8.67 1.37 -54.60
C ALA A 424 -7.44 2.17 -54.13
N LEU A 425 -6.42 1.49 -53.60
CA LEU A 425 -5.14 2.10 -53.21
C LEU A 425 -4.34 2.59 -54.43
N ALA A 426 -4.30 1.83 -55.52
CA ALA A 426 -3.64 2.25 -56.76
C ALA A 426 -4.30 3.51 -57.37
N ASN A 427 -5.63 3.60 -57.33
CA ASN A 427 -6.35 4.78 -57.81
C ASN A 427 -6.16 6.02 -56.91
N LEU A 428 -5.89 5.84 -55.61
CA LEU A 428 -5.56 6.94 -54.68
C LEU A 428 -4.13 7.45 -54.88
N GLN A 429 -3.16 6.57 -55.17
CA GLN A 429 -1.78 6.96 -55.52
C GLN A 429 -1.72 7.73 -56.84
N ILE A 430 -2.55 7.37 -57.84
CA ILE A 430 -2.64 8.12 -59.11
C ILE A 430 -3.25 9.52 -58.88
N LYS A 431 -4.15 9.68 -57.91
CA LYS A 431 -4.80 10.97 -57.59
C LYS A 431 -3.90 11.93 -56.79
N GLN A 432 -2.95 11.42 -56.00
CA GLN A 432 -1.97 12.25 -55.27
C GLN A 432 -0.88 12.82 -56.20
N ASN A 433 -0.51 12.11 -57.27
CA ASN A 433 0.49 12.58 -58.24
C ASN A 433 -0.04 13.63 -59.24
N GLY A 434 -1.35 13.91 -59.27
CA GLY A 434 -1.96 14.91 -60.14
C GLY A 434 -2.06 16.33 -59.56
N ARG A 435 -1.61 16.57 -58.33
CA ARG A 435 -1.70 17.88 -57.65
C ARG A 435 -0.34 18.33 -57.09
N ARG A 436 0.64 18.59 -57.97
CA ARG A 436 1.75 19.52 -57.71
C ARG A 436 2.42 19.88 -59.03
N LEU A 437 1.89 20.92 -59.69
CA LEU A 437 2.55 21.63 -60.77
C LEU A 437 2.49 23.12 -60.44
N ARG A 438 3.62 23.82 -60.68
CA ARG A 438 3.92 25.27 -60.56
C ARG A 438 4.41 25.69 -59.15
N THR A 439 5.61 26.24 -58.94
CA THR A 439 6.58 26.91 -59.82
C THR A 439 7.91 27.17 -59.06
N HIS A 440 9.05 26.99 -59.77
CA HIS A 440 10.42 27.57 -59.62
C HIS A 440 11.19 27.38 -58.29
N SER A 441 12.50 27.11 -58.26
CA SER A 441 13.53 26.84 -59.28
C SER A 441 14.82 26.37 -58.57
N SER A 442 15.39 25.27 -59.09
CA SER A 442 16.82 25.00 -59.35
C SER A 442 17.86 25.10 -58.23
N GLU A 443 18.71 24.07 -58.13
CA GLU A 443 20.09 24.28 -57.67
C GLU A 443 20.87 23.12 -57.01
N SER A 444 20.93 21.89 -57.59
CA SER A 444 21.99 20.86 -57.34
C SER A 444 22.11 20.25 -55.91
N SER A 445 22.52 19.01 -55.66
CA SER A 445 22.94 17.82 -56.41
C SER A 445 22.89 16.62 -55.44
N GLN A 446 22.63 15.43 -55.98
CA GLN A 446 22.53 14.13 -55.30
C GLN A 446 23.70 13.82 -54.37
N TYR A 447 23.45 13.12 -53.24
CA TYR A 447 24.09 11.84 -52.90
C TYR A 447 23.22 11.07 -51.89
N GLU A 448 23.07 9.77 -52.15
CA GLU A 448 22.37 8.77 -51.36
C GLU A 448 23.03 8.53 -50.00
N VAL A 449 22.23 8.33 -48.95
CA VAL A 449 22.67 7.72 -47.70
C VAL A 449 21.76 6.53 -47.44
N VAL A 450 22.31 5.33 -47.55
CA VAL A 450 21.75 4.10 -47.01
C VAL A 450 22.84 3.41 -46.20
N CYS A 451 22.58 3.40 -44.89
CA CYS A 451 22.84 2.38 -43.87
C CYS A 451 24.23 1.74 -43.78
N ASP A 452 24.85 1.89 -42.60
CA ASP A 452 25.49 0.74 -41.96
C ASP A 452 25.38 0.81 -40.43
N SER A 453 25.25 -0.38 -39.85
CA SER A 453 25.13 -0.68 -38.44
C SER A 453 26.52 -0.72 -37.81
N GLY A 454 26.70 -0.16 -36.60
CA GLY A 454 28.00 -0.20 -35.95
C GLY A 454 27.92 -0.06 -34.44
N ILE A 455 28.03 -1.19 -33.74
CA ILE A 455 28.53 -1.26 -32.37
C ILE A 455 30.05 -1.12 -32.43
N ALA A 456 30.62 -0.12 -31.76
CA ALA A 456 32.00 -0.12 -31.28
C ALA A 456 32.17 0.95 -30.19
N GLY A 457 32.72 0.55 -29.03
CA GLY A 457 33.06 1.45 -27.94
C GLY A 457 34.35 2.23 -28.16
N SER A 458 34.58 3.27 -27.35
CA SER A 458 35.90 3.64 -26.85
C SER A 458 35.81 4.72 -25.77
N TYR A 459 36.61 4.50 -24.73
CA TYR A 459 36.99 5.41 -23.65
C TYR A 459 37.73 6.67 -24.10
N ARG A 460 37.51 7.78 -23.36
CA ARG A 460 38.44 8.83 -22.89
C ARG A 460 37.58 9.83 -22.09
N GLY A 461 37.79 10.17 -20.82
CA GLY A 461 39.04 10.43 -20.12
C GLY A 461 39.31 11.94 -20.11
N ASN A 462 38.84 12.66 -19.07
CA ASN A 462 39.49 13.90 -18.60
C ASN A 462 39.02 14.23 -17.17
N ALA A 463 39.99 14.30 -16.27
CA ALA A 463 39.91 14.78 -14.90
C ALA A 463 40.50 16.20 -14.83
N THR A 464 39.97 17.04 -13.93
CA THR A 464 40.71 18.06 -13.18
C THR A 464 39.90 18.46 -11.92
N ASP A 465 40.38 18.00 -10.76
CA ASP A 465 40.56 18.63 -9.44
C ASP A 465 39.88 20.00 -9.18
N SER A 466 39.38 20.36 -7.99
CA SER A 466 39.84 20.08 -6.62
C SER A 466 38.81 20.58 -5.59
N GLU A 467 38.67 19.82 -4.50
CA GLU A 467 37.94 20.12 -3.25
C GLU A 467 38.78 21.04 -2.32
N PRO A 468 38.26 21.65 -1.20
CA PRO A 468 37.82 20.89 -0.02
C PRO A 468 36.69 21.47 0.90
N LEU A 469 35.95 20.53 1.53
CA LEU A 469 35.53 20.36 2.97
C LEU A 469 34.89 21.54 3.76
N ALA A 470 33.87 21.40 4.63
CA ALA A 470 33.04 20.30 5.16
C ALA A 470 31.87 20.91 5.98
N GLU A 471 30.72 20.24 6.07
CA GLU A 471 29.96 19.92 7.32
C GLU A 471 28.66 19.15 6.97
N GLN A 472 28.38 18.13 7.78
CA GLN A 472 27.50 16.98 7.54
C GLN A 472 26.02 17.28 7.84
N ASP A 473 25.13 16.81 6.97
CA ASP A 473 23.71 16.51 7.27
C ASP A 473 23.23 15.33 6.41
N ASP A 474 22.29 14.57 6.98
CA ASP A 474 21.81 13.24 6.60
C ASP A 474 21.10 13.13 5.23
N GLU A 475 21.52 12.17 4.40
CA GLU A 475 20.74 11.66 3.26
C GLU A 475 20.58 10.13 3.34
N GLU A 476 19.35 9.67 3.59
CA GLU A 476 18.89 8.31 3.33
C GLU A 476 18.62 8.15 1.83
N LEU A 477 19.49 7.41 1.14
CA LEU A 477 19.39 7.16 -0.29
C LEU A 477 18.44 5.98 -0.62
N SER A 478 17.42 6.34 -1.38
CA SER A 478 16.77 5.55 -2.42
C SER A 478 17.82 4.88 -3.32
N ASN A 479 17.91 3.55 -3.28
CA ASN A 479 18.59 2.73 -4.27
C ASN A 479 17.84 1.40 -4.47
N THR A 480 16.74 1.46 -5.21
CA THR A 480 16.12 0.28 -5.84
C THR A 480 16.15 0.48 -7.35
N SER A 481 17.29 0.17 -7.96
CA SER A 481 17.36 -0.14 -9.39
C SER A 481 17.71 -1.61 -9.54
N ALA A 482 17.00 -2.30 -10.42
CA ALA A 482 17.03 -3.76 -10.61
C ALA A 482 18.37 -4.32 -11.16
N ASN A 483 19.42 -3.51 -11.25
CA ASN A 483 20.69 -3.89 -11.86
C ASN A 483 21.71 -4.53 -10.90
N THR A 484 21.47 -4.49 -9.59
CA THR A 484 22.46 -4.99 -8.62
C THR A 484 22.37 -6.50 -8.36
N TYR A 485 21.30 -7.18 -8.75
CA TYR A 485 21.11 -8.61 -8.49
C TYR A 485 21.88 -9.53 -9.46
N PHE A 486 22.32 -9.04 -10.63
CA PHE A 486 22.94 -9.89 -11.66
C PHE A 486 24.46 -10.13 -11.48
N LEU A 487 25.14 -9.39 -10.59
CA LEU A 487 26.61 -9.48 -10.44
C LEU A 487 27.08 -10.38 -9.29
N ALA A 488 26.16 -10.89 -8.46
CA ALA A 488 26.53 -11.67 -7.28
C ALA A 488 26.58 -13.20 -7.50
N CYS A 489 26.14 -13.71 -8.66
CA CYS A 489 26.06 -15.15 -8.93
C CYS A 489 27.16 -15.70 -9.87
N THR A 490 28.18 -14.92 -10.22
CA THR A 490 29.24 -15.33 -11.18
C THR A 490 30.64 -15.29 -10.60
N ASN A 491 30.82 -15.78 -9.37
CA ASN A 491 32.14 -16.09 -8.83
C ASN A 491 32.10 -17.34 -7.95
N GLN A 492 32.10 -18.51 -8.58
CA GLN A 492 32.69 -19.72 -8.02
C GLN A 492 32.94 -20.72 -9.16
N GLU A 493 34.11 -21.35 -9.10
CA GLU A 493 34.59 -22.49 -9.91
C GLU A 493 35.34 -22.16 -11.22
N THR A 494 36.63 -21.88 -11.05
CA THR A 494 37.70 -22.18 -12.01
C THR A 494 38.44 -23.46 -11.61
N GLU A 495 38.97 -24.17 -12.63
CA GLU A 495 39.80 -25.39 -12.68
C GLU A 495 39.03 -26.57 -13.31
N ASP A 496 39.44 -27.24 -14.39
CA ASP A 496 40.71 -27.25 -15.13
C ASP A 496 40.52 -27.82 -16.54
N ASN A 497 41.40 -27.43 -17.48
CA ASN A 497 41.39 -27.79 -18.90
C ASN A 497 41.98 -29.19 -19.18
N SER A 498 41.42 -29.93 -20.14
CA SER A 498 42.23 -30.71 -21.08
C SER A 498 41.55 -30.89 -22.44
N ALA A 499 42.26 -30.45 -23.48
CA ALA A 499 41.88 -30.45 -24.88
C ALA A 499 41.84 -31.84 -25.52
N ARG A 500 41.02 -31.98 -26.57
CA ARG A 500 41.32 -32.74 -27.79
C ARG A 500 40.34 -32.38 -28.91
N ASP A 501 40.91 -31.89 -30.00
CA ASP A 501 40.29 -31.78 -31.31
C ASP A 501 39.94 -33.17 -31.86
N ASP A 502 38.79 -33.31 -32.51
CA ASP A 502 38.73 -33.99 -33.80
C ASP A 502 37.47 -33.62 -34.58
N SER A 503 37.70 -33.37 -35.87
CA SER A 503 36.71 -32.95 -36.86
C SER A 503 36.04 -34.13 -37.55
N SER A 504 34.73 -34.09 -37.74
CA SER A 504 34.08 -34.57 -38.97
C SER A 504 32.62 -34.15 -39.05
N ASN A 505 32.28 -33.51 -40.18
CA ASN A 505 30.92 -33.35 -40.70
C ASN A 505 30.18 -34.69 -40.77
N GLU A 506 28.89 -34.70 -40.45
CA GLU A 506 27.82 -35.24 -41.30
C GLU A 506 26.42 -35.00 -40.69
N THR A 507 25.61 -34.26 -41.46
CA THR A 507 24.15 -34.35 -41.71
C THR A 507 23.15 -34.82 -40.63
N ASP A 508 22.11 -33.99 -40.50
CA ASP A 508 20.70 -34.34 -40.21
C ASP A 508 20.42 -35.17 -38.96
N ASP A 509 20.17 -34.51 -37.82
CA ASP A 509 19.30 -35.01 -36.74
C ASP A 509 18.95 -33.86 -35.75
N ASP A 510 18.41 -32.75 -36.24
CA ASP A 510 17.79 -31.70 -35.41
C ASP A 510 16.31 -32.02 -35.18
N ASP A 511 16.00 -33.07 -34.44
CA ASP A 511 14.63 -33.36 -33.98
C ASP A 511 14.64 -34.26 -32.73
N LYS A 512 15.44 -33.90 -31.70
CA LYS A 512 15.35 -34.61 -30.42
C LYS A 512 15.90 -33.87 -29.21
N PHE A 513 15.48 -32.63 -29.00
CA PHE A 513 15.47 -32.05 -27.65
C PHE A 513 14.19 -31.24 -27.45
N ALA A 514 13.64 -31.36 -26.24
CA ALA A 514 12.49 -30.65 -25.68
C ALA A 514 11.09 -31.25 -25.98
N SER A 515 10.69 -32.20 -25.15
CA SER A 515 9.44 -32.08 -24.38
C SER A 515 9.39 -33.16 -23.31
N ASP A 516 10.21 -32.99 -22.26
CA ASP A 516 9.74 -33.47 -20.97
C ASP A 516 8.56 -32.57 -20.58
N PRO A 517 7.37 -33.11 -20.31
CA PRO A 517 6.23 -32.32 -19.91
C PRO A 517 6.49 -31.84 -18.48
N VAL A 518 7.04 -30.64 -18.35
CA VAL A 518 7.00 -29.90 -17.10
C VAL A 518 5.51 -29.78 -16.74
N GLY A 519 5.14 -30.40 -15.62
CA GLY A 519 3.75 -30.60 -15.21
C GLY A 519 2.94 -29.31 -15.27
N TYR A 520 1.80 -29.39 -15.95
CA TYR A 520 0.74 -28.40 -15.95
C TYR A 520 0.27 -28.10 -14.53
N ILE A 521 0.78 -27.04 -13.92
CA ILE A 521 0.39 -26.62 -12.59
C ILE A 521 0.44 -25.07 -12.63
N GLU A 522 -0.66 -24.38 -13.00
CA GLU A 522 -0.69 -22.89 -13.15
C GLU A 522 -1.90 -22.14 -12.52
N GLU A 523 -3.03 -22.76 -12.15
CA GLU A 523 -4.29 -21.98 -11.96
C GLU A 523 -4.46 -21.07 -10.71
N GLY A 524 -3.68 -21.20 -9.62
CA GLY A 524 -3.98 -20.53 -8.34
C GLY A 524 -3.59 -19.04 -8.27
N ASP A 525 -2.35 -18.72 -8.62
CA ASP A 525 -1.82 -17.34 -8.57
C ASP A 525 -2.20 -16.53 -9.82
N ASP A 526 -2.47 -17.22 -10.93
CA ASP A 526 -2.95 -16.63 -12.17
C ASP A 526 -4.28 -15.88 -11.98
N ASN A 527 -5.12 -16.33 -11.03
CA ASN A 527 -6.36 -15.63 -10.71
C ASN A 527 -6.10 -14.28 -10.03
N VAL A 528 -5.06 -14.19 -9.19
CA VAL A 528 -4.66 -12.93 -8.55
C VAL A 528 -4.08 -11.99 -9.61
N THR A 529 -3.22 -12.48 -10.51
CA THR A 529 -2.61 -11.64 -11.56
C THR A 529 -3.65 -11.14 -12.57
N VAL A 530 -4.56 -12.02 -13.04
CA VAL A 530 -5.70 -11.62 -13.90
C VAL A 530 -6.56 -10.59 -13.18
N GLY A 531 -6.91 -10.82 -11.92
CA GLY A 531 -7.74 -9.90 -11.14
C GLY A 531 -7.09 -8.53 -10.94
N LEU A 532 -5.78 -8.49 -10.67
CA LEU A 532 -5.03 -7.23 -10.53
C LEU A 532 -4.89 -6.48 -11.86
N LEU A 533 -4.75 -7.17 -12.99
CA LEU A 533 -4.79 -6.54 -14.32
C LEU A 533 -6.16 -5.90 -14.60
N GLU A 534 -7.26 -6.55 -14.19
CA GLU A 534 -8.58 -5.96 -14.30
C GLU A 534 -8.75 -4.73 -13.40
N VAL A 535 -8.24 -4.78 -12.17
CA VAL A 535 -8.19 -3.60 -11.29
C VAL A 535 -7.40 -2.48 -11.96
N LEU A 536 -6.22 -2.77 -12.50
CA LEU A 536 -5.37 -1.78 -13.17
C LEU A 536 -6.09 -1.10 -14.34
N ARG A 537 -6.77 -1.88 -15.20
CA ARG A 537 -7.62 -1.35 -16.29
C ARG A 537 -8.65 -0.36 -15.75
N ASP A 538 -9.41 -0.76 -14.74
CA ASP A 538 -10.49 0.04 -14.20
C ASP A 538 -9.98 1.36 -13.60
N GLN A 539 -8.80 1.35 -12.97
CA GLN A 539 -8.20 2.57 -12.42
C GLN A 539 -7.66 3.51 -13.49
N ILE A 540 -7.05 2.99 -14.57
CA ILE A 540 -6.59 3.83 -15.69
C ILE A 540 -7.76 4.61 -16.30
N LEU A 541 -8.93 3.98 -16.42
CA LEU A 541 -10.14 4.60 -16.98
C LEU A 541 -10.70 5.75 -16.13
N VAL A 542 -10.51 5.70 -14.81
CA VAL A 542 -11.03 6.70 -13.85
C VAL A 542 -9.97 7.75 -13.47
N MET A 543 -8.74 7.59 -13.96
CA MET A 543 -7.64 8.49 -13.62
C MET A 543 -7.76 9.86 -14.31
N PRO A 544 -7.43 10.96 -13.62
CA PRO A 544 -7.45 12.31 -14.22
C PRO A 544 -6.49 12.45 -15.41
N ASP A 545 -6.91 13.17 -16.45
CA ASP A 545 -6.17 13.35 -17.71
C ASP A 545 -4.72 13.83 -17.49
N ASN A 546 -4.50 14.76 -16.56
CA ASN A 546 -3.17 15.30 -16.28
C ASN A 546 -2.20 14.24 -15.73
N VAL A 547 -2.69 13.30 -14.90
CA VAL A 547 -1.90 12.19 -14.37
C VAL A 547 -1.74 11.12 -15.44
N ALA A 548 -2.82 10.83 -16.19
CA ALA A 548 -2.81 9.87 -17.29
C ALA A 548 -1.80 10.22 -18.39
N HIS A 549 -1.67 11.49 -18.77
CA HIS A 549 -0.75 11.89 -19.85
C HIS A 549 0.69 12.08 -19.39
N ASN A 550 0.92 12.56 -18.16
CA ASN A 550 2.27 12.96 -17.72
C ASN A 550 2.98 11.92 -16.83
N ALA A 551 2.21 11.16 -16.05
CA ALA A 551 2.78 10.29 -15.02
C ALA A 551 2.60 8.80 -15.33
N LEU A 552 1.46 8.42 -15.92
CA LEU A 552 1.20 7.03 -16.29
C LEU A 552 2.25 6.43 -17.24
N PRO A 553 2.77 7.13 -18.26
CA PRO A 553 3.79 6.57 -19.15
C PRO A 553 5.10 6.20 -18.46
N ASN A 554 5.38 6.80 -17.30
CA ASN A 554 6.58 6.49 -16.50
C ASN A 554 6.39 5.23 -15.63
N VAL A 555 5.15 4.84 -15.37
CA VAL A 555 4.79 3.67 -14.57
C VAL A 555 4.50 2.47 -15.47
N LEU A 556 3.69 2.67 -16.50
CA LEU A 556 3.25 1.66 -17.45
C LEU A 556 4.02 1.81 -18.76
N THR A 557 5.27 1.36 -18.78
CA THR A 557 6.09 1.43 -19.98
C THR A 557 5.69 0.35 -21.00
N PRO A 558 5.92 0.56 -22.31
CA PRO A 558 5.68 -0.46 -23.33
C PRO A 558 6.42 -1.77 -23.03
N GLU A 559 7.63 -1.70 -22.48
CA GLU A 559 8.44 -2.86 -22.09
C GLU A 559 7.74 -3.68 -21.02
N SER A 560 7.17 -3.04 -20.00
CA SER A 560 6.41 -3.71 -18.95
C SER A 560 5.21 -4.49 -19.51
N PHE A 561 4.48 -3.92 -20.47
CA PHE A 561 3.38 -4.61 -21.13
C PHE A 561 3.82 -5.76 -22.01
N ILE A 562 4.94 -5.62 -22.72
CA ILE A 562 5.50 -6.69 -23.56
C ILE A 562 5.93 -7.87 -22.67
N VAL A 563 6.56 -7.60 -21.52
CA VAL A 563 6.88 -8.62 -20.51
C VAL A 563 5.61 -9.30 -20.03
N MET A 564 4.62 -8.56 -19.51
CA MET A 564 3.38 -9.13 -18.99
C MET A 564 2.56 -9.90 -20.06
N ALA A 565 2.63 -9.50 -21.33
CA ALA A 565 1.98 -10.19 -22.44
C ALA A 565 2.66 -11.50 -22.84
N ASN A 566 3.91 -11.73 -22.41
CA ASN A 566 4.66 -12.94 -22.71
C ASN A 566 4.39 -14.07 -21.70
N HIS A 567 3.13 -14.48 -21.56
CA HIS A 567 2.73 -15.52 -20.61
C HIS A 567 2.10 -16.73 -21.31
N SER A 568 2.38 -17.93 -20.79
CA SER A 568 1.73 -19.20 -21.16
C SER A 568 0.20 -19.17 -21.04
N ASN A 569 -0.33 -18.44 -20.06
CA ASN A 569 -1.74 -18.40 -19.75
C ASN A 569 -2.48 -17.36 -20.60
N THR A 570 -3.37 -17.86 -21.46
CA THR A 570 -4.21 -17.04 -22.35
C THR A 570 -5.13 -16.05 -21.61
N LYS A 571 -5.51 -16.32 -20.36
CA LYS A 571 -6.32 -15.40 -19.55
C LYS A 571 -5.52 -14.15 -19.17
N ILE A 572 -4.26 -14.33 -18.77
CA ILE A 572 -3.35 -13.23 -18.42
C ILE A 572 -3.08 -12.38 -19.66
N THR A 573 -2.71 -13.01 -20.78
CA THR A 573 -2.46 -12.26 -22.03
C THR A 573 -3.69 -11.51 -22.52
N THR A 574 -4.89 -12.11 -22.40
CA THR A 574 -6.15 -11.42 -22.70
C THR A 574 -6.40 -10.24 -21.76
N ALA A 575 -6.12 -10.39 -20.45
CA ALA A 575 -6.26 -9.30 -19.49
C ALA A 575 -5.29 -8.16 -19.77
N VAL A 576 -4.03 -8.44 -20.13
CA VAL A 576 -3.04 -7.42 -20.55
C VAL A 576 -3.53 -6.65 -21.78
N VAL A 577 -4.07 -7.35 -22.79
CA VAL A 577 -4.63 -6.69 -23.98
C VAL A 577 -5.82 -5.79 -23.61
N LYS A 578 -6.66 -6.20 -22.65
CA LYS A 578 -7.77 -5.38 -22.16
C LYS A 578 -7.32 -4.12 -21.40
N VAL A 579 -6.13 -4.12 -20.82
CA VAL A 579 -5.55 -2.91 -20.18
C VAL A 579 -5.10 -1.91 -21.25
N LEU A 580 -4.61 -2.40 -22.40
CA LEU A 580 -4.15 -1.58 -23.52
C LEU A 580 -5.27 -1.05 -24.41
N SER A 581 -6.42 -1.75 -24.47
CA SER A 581 -7.60 -1.39 -25.27
C SER A 581 -8.46 -0.34 -24.57
#